data_AF-A0A537TLX6-F1
#
_entry.id   AF-A0A537TLX6-F1
#
_cell.length_a   1.000
_cell.length_b   1.000
_cell.length_c   1.000
_cell.angle_alpha   90.00
_cell.angle_beta   90.00
_cell.angle_gamma   90.00
#
_symmetry.space_group_name_H-M   'P 1'
#
loop_
_entity.id
_entity.type
_entity.pdbx_description
1 polymer ?
#
loop_
_entity_poly.entity_id
_entity_poly.type
_entity_poly.pdbx_seq_one_letter_code
_entity_poly.pdbx_strand_id
1 'polypeptide(L)'
;MIALAFAVLSVPGVEAASCRGYRQDVRAAIKKQVEALRALERETADRLKGLDTRPFDYLLSRARATTQVIADKDALATEEGLGRCREVIPPVRHVCAEAAQALVNLIEAHETGAAVSHSKQVYARAMPQCEQWMDFAPLITVFRTTD
;
A
#
# COMPACT_ATOMS: atom_id res chain seq x y z
N MET A 1 -4.25 -43.56 -31.37
CA MET A 1 -3.26 -42.83 -30.56
C MET A 1 -2.97 -41.52 -31.26
N ILE A 2 -3.42 -40.38 -30.73
CA ILE A 2 -3.08 -39.05 -31.25
C ILE A 2 -2.64 -38.23 -30.04
N ALA A 3 -1.34 -38.02 -29.91
CA ALA A 3 -0.77 -37.12 -28.92
C ALA A 3 -0.84 -35.69 -29.48
N LEU A 4 -1.75 -34.88 -28.93
CA LEU A 4 -1.77 -33.44 -29.17
C LEU A 4 -0.73 -32.79 -28.26
N ALA A 5 0.39 -32.38 -28.85
CA ALA A 5 1.38 -31.55 -28.18
C ALA A 5 0.88 -30.09 -28.19
N PHE A 6 0.50 -29.58 -27.02
CA PHE A 6 0.25 -28.16 -26.80
C PHE A 6 1.59 -27.43 -26.71
N ALA A 7 1.97 -26.75 -27.79
CA ALA A 7 3.10 -25.82 -27.78
C ALA A 7 2.64 -24.50 -27.12
N VAL A 8 3.02 -24.31 -25.86
CA VAL A 8 2.87 -23.02 -25.16
C VAL A 8 3.91 -22.06 -25.72
N LEU A 9 3.49 -21.11 -26.54
CA LEU A 9 4.31 -19.99 -27.01
C LEU A 9 4.53 -19.01 -25.84
N SER A 10 5.59 -19.22 -25.07
CA SER A 10 6.07 -18.22 -24.11
C SER A 10 6.67 -17.05 -24.89
N VAL A 11 6.00 -15.89 -24.92
CA VAL A 11 6.52 -14.66 -25.53
C VAL A 11 7.61 -14.10 -24.61
N PRO A 12 8.91 -14.22 -24.95
CA PRO A 12 10.00 -13.95 -24.00
C PRO A 12 10.22 -12.44 -23.72
N GLY A 13 9.52 -11.56 -24.42
CA GLY A 13 9.73 -10.12 -24.37
C GLY A 13 8.82 -9.35 -23.42
N VAL A 14 7.60 -9.84 -23.16
CA VAL A 14 6.62 -9.11 -22.33
C VAL A 14 6.97 -9.23 -20.85
N GLU A 15 7.35 -10.43 -20.40
CA GLU A 15 7.77 -10.65 -19.00
C GLU A 15 9.04 -9.86 -18.65
N ALA A 16 10.03 -9.80 -19.55
CA ALA A 16 11.27 -9.07 -19.30
C ALA A 16 11.07 -7.55 -19.22
N ALA A 17 10.12 -7.00 -19.98
CA ALA A 17 9.73 -5.58 -19.91
C ALA A 17 8.96 -5.26 -18.63
N SER A 18 8.09 -6.16 -18.13
CA SER A 18 7.39 -5.95 -16.86
C SER A 18 8.32 -6.03 -15.64
N CYS A 19 9.40 -6.83 -15.71
CA CYS A 19 10.38 -6.92 -14.64
C CYS A 19 11.27 -5.67 -14.54
N ARG A 20 11.71 -5.14 -15.68
CA ARG A 20 12.63 -4.00 -15.73
C ARG A 20 11.85 -2.69 -15.66
N GLY A 21 12.12 -1.86 -14.66
CA GLY A 21 11.47 -0.55 -14.51
C GLY A 21 10.28 -0.54 -13.55
N TYR A 22 9.81 -1.72 -13.11
CA TYR A 22 8.67 -1.85 -12.18
C TYR A 22 8.73 -0.87 -11.00
N ARG A 23 9.89 -0.75 -10.33
CA ARG A 23 10.06 0.15 -9.17
C ARG A 23 9.85 1.63 -9.52
N GLN A 24 10.20 2.05 -10.73
CA GLN A 24 9.96 3.42 -11.18
C GLN A 24 8.49 3.62 -11.58
N ASP A 25 7.91 2.63 -12.27
CA ASP A 25 6.53 2.69 -12.74
C ASP A 25 5.53 2.67 -11.58
N VAL A 26 5.70 1.75 -10.63
CA VAL A 26 4.83 1.66 -9.45
C VAL A 26 4.92 2.93 -8.62
N ARG A 27 6.12 3.49 -8.46
CA ARG A 27 6.35 4.76 -7.76
C ARG A 27 5.62 5.90 -8.46
N ALA A 28 5.79 6.05 -9.78
CA ALA A 28 5.08 7.07 -10.55
C ALA A 28 3.55 6.92 -10.42
N ALA A 29 3.05 5.67 -10.36
CA ALA A 29 1.63 5.38 -10.27
C ALA A 29 1.01 5.69 -8.90
N ILE A 30 1.73 5.44 -7.78
CA ILE A 30 1.12 5.52 -6.43
C ILE A 30 1.71 6.59 -5.52
N LYS A 31 2.78 7.28 -5.89
CA LYS A 31 3.46 8.24 -5.01
C LYS A 31 2.53 9.33 -4.48
N LYS A 32 1.63 9.85 -5.32
CA LYS A 32 0.62 10.86 -4.92
C LYS A 32 -0.37 10.32 -3.89
N GLN A 33 -0.77 9.06 -4.03
CA GLN A 33 -1.70 8.40 -3.10
C GLN A 33 -1.01 8.09 -1.78
N VAL A 34 0.27 7.70 -1.81
CA VAL A 34 1.06 7.53 -0.58
C VAL A 34 1.25 8.87 0.13
N GLU A 35 1.46 9.96 -0.60
CA GLU A 35 1.45 11.31 -0.01
C GLU A 35 0.10 11.66 0.63
N ALA A 36 -1.01 11.34 -0.03
CA ALA A 36 -2.34 11.51 0.53
C ALA A 36 -2.56 10.68 1.81
N LEU A 37 -2.09 9.43 1.86
CA LEU A 37 -2.10 8.62 3.09
C LEU A 37 -1.31 9.27 4.21
N ARG A 38 -0.13 9.83 3.92
CA ARG A 38 0.70 10.54 4.91
C ARG A 38 -0.02 11.77 5.45
N ALA A 39 -0.73 12.50 4.60
CA ALA A 39 -1.57 13.60 5.05
C ALA A 39 -2.68 13.09 5.97
N LEU A 40 -3.42 12.06 5.57
CA LEU A 40 -4.49 11.46 6.38
C LEU A 40 -4.00 10.93 7.73
N GLU A 41 -2.80 10.34 7.77
CA GLU A 41 -2.16 9.92 9.02
C GLU A 41 -1.98 11.09 9.98
N ARG A 42 -1.44 12.22 9.49
CA ARG A 42 -1.26 13.43 10.30
C ARG A 42 -2.60 14.01 10.75
N GLU A 43 -3.55 14.13 9.82
CA GLU A 43 -4.90 14.63 10.12
C GLU A 43 -5.59 13.77 11.20
N THR A 44 -5.44 12.45 11.12
CA THR A 44 -5.97 11.53 12.13
C THR A 44 -5.24 11.69 13.46
N ALA A 45 -3.90 11.79 13.45
CA ALA A 45 -3.12 12.00 14.67
C ALA A 45 -3.44 13.34 15.35
N ASP A 46 -3.68 14.39 14.56
CA ASP A 46 -4.09 15.71 15.04
C ASP A 46 -5.52 15.68 15.57
N ARG A 47 -6.42 14.92 14.92
CA ARG A 47 -7.78 14.68 15.40
C ARG A 47 -7.81 14.02 16.77
N LEU A 48 -6.94 13.04 17.02
CA LEU A 48 -6.79 12.37 18.31
C LEU A 48 -6.30 13.32 19.43
N LYS A 49 -5.55 14.36 19.06
CA LYS A 49 -5.08 15.41 20.00
C LYS A 49 -6.08 16.56 20.16
N GLY A 50 -7.21 16.54 19.43
CA GLY A 50 -8.16 17.65 19.39
C GLY A 50 -7.69 18.87 18.59
N LEU A 51 -6.64 18.72 17.76
CA LEU A 51 -6.09 19.78 16.91
C LEU A 51 -6.75 19.83 15.52
N ASP A 52 -7.37 18.72 15.10
CA ASP A 52 -8.23 18.66 13.92
C ASP A 52 -9.68 18.48 14.35
N THR A 53 -10.62 19.10 13.63
CA THR A 53 -12.07 19.05 13.94
C THR A 53 -12.87 18.19 12.96
N ARG A 54 -12.24 17.73 11.88
CA ARG A 54 -12.91 16.88 10.89
C ARG A 54 -13.36 15.58 11.56
N PRO A 55 -14.56 15.10 11.23
CA PRO A 55 -15.08 13.89 11.83
C PRO A 55 -14.35 12.65 11.29
N PHE A 56 -14.35 11.55 12.08
CA PHE A 56 -13.63 10.33 11.70
C PHE A 56 -14.20 9.69 10.43
N ASP A 57 -15.51 9.77 10.21
CA ASP A 57 -16.18 9.28 9.00
C ASP A 57 -15.63 9.95 7.72
N TYR A 58 -15.36 11.27 7.77
CA TYR A 58 -14.74 12.02 6.69
C TYR A 58 -13.31 11.53 6.41
N LEU A 59 -12.50 11.35 7.46
CA LEU A 59 -11.13 10.85 7.33
C LEU A 59 -11.12 9.41 6.80
N LEU A 60 -12.04 8.58 7.29
CA LEU A 60 -12.20 7.18 6.91
C LEU A 60 -12.61 7.04 5.45
N SER A 61 -13.58 7.83 4.99
CA SER A 61 -14.00 7.90 3.59
C SER A 61 -12.82 8.20 2.66
N ARG A 62 -12.01 9.21 2.99
CA ARG A 62 -10.82 9.58 2.20
C ARG A 62 -9.73 8.53 2.26
N ALA A 63 -9.51 7.90 3.41
CA ALA A 63 -8.58 6.80 3.56
C ALA A 63 -8.99 5.61 2.68
N ARG A 64 -10.26 5.19 2.73
CA ARG A 64 -10.80 4.11 1.90
C ARG A 64 -10.64 4.40 0.41
N ALA A 65 -10.97 5.61 -0.03
CA ALA A 65 -10.79 6.02 -1.43
C ALA A 65 -9.31 5.98 -1.87
N THR A 66 -8.39 6.41 -1.00
CA THR A 66 -6.95 6.36 -1.28
C THR A 66 -6.44 4.92 -1.33
N THR A 67 -6.87 4.08 -0.39
CA THR A 67 -6.55 2.65 -0.33
C THR A 67 -7.03 1.93 -1.58
N GLN A 68 -8.22 2.20 -2.10
CA GLN A 68 -8.74 1.57 -3.31
C GLN A 68 -7.83 1.77 -4.53
N VAL A 69 -7.20 2.94 -4.67
CA VAL A 69 -6.30 3.23 -5.79
C VAL A 69 -4.94 2.51 -5.63
N ILE A 70 -4.45 2.42 -4.39
CA ILE A 70 -3.18 1.72 -4.09
C ILE A 70 -3.38 0.20 -4.19
N ALA A 71 -4.49 -0.31 -3.67
CA ALA A 71 -4.88 -1.72 -3.68
C ALA A 71 -5.68 -2.09 -4.94
N ASP A 72 -5.42 -1.42 -6.07
CA ASP A 72 -5.99 -1.79 -7.36
C ASP A 72 -5.69 -3.26 -7.67
N LYS A 73 -6.75 -4.04 -7.95
CA LYS A 73 -6.67 -5.50 -8.04
C LYS A 73 -5.79 -5.95 -9.20
N ASP A 74 -5.91 -5.29 -10.35
CA ASP A 74 -5.17 -5.66 -11.55
C ASP A 74 -3.68 -5.30 -11.40
N ALA A 75 -3.39 -4.16 -10.78
CA ALA A 75 -2.02 -3.77 -10.46
C ALA A 75 -1.36 -4.67 -9.41
N LEU A 76 -2.11 -5.16 -8.42
CA LEU A 76 -1.62 -6.15 -7.45
C LEU A 76 -1.35 -7.50 -8.13
N ALA A 77 -2.27 -8.00 -8.96
CA ALA A 77 -2.06 -9.23 -9.72
C ALA A 77 -0.86 -9.12 -10.68
N THR A 78 -0.65 -7.94 -11.26
CA THR A 78 0.53 -7.66 -12.10
C THR A 78 1.82 -7.75 -11.28
N GLU A 79 1.84 -7.19 -10.07
CA GLU A 79 2.99 -7.30 -9.16
C GLU A 79 3.25 -8.74 -8.71
N GLU A 80 2.22 -9.51 -8.36
CA GLU A 80 2.35 -10.93 -8.04
C GLU A 80 2.98 -11.72 -9.20
N GLY A 81 2.62 -11.36 -10.43
CA GLY A 81 3.20 -11.93 -11.65
C GLY A 81 4.72 -11.75 -11.78
N LEU A 82 5.30 -10.74 -11.10
CA LEU A 82 6.73 -10.46 -11.09
C LEU A 82 7.54 -11.50 -10.30
N GLY A 83 6.89 -12.39 -9.54
CA GLY A 83 7.58 -13.54 -8.93
C GLY A 83 8.25 -14.47 -9.94
N ARG A 84 7.91 -14.37 -11.23
CA ARG A 84 8.55 -15.10 -12.33
C ARG A 84 9.83 -14.44 -12.86
N CYS A 85 10.13 -13.22 -12.44
CA CYS A 85 11.36 -12.53 -12.82
C CYS A 85 12.58 -13.28 -12.29
N ARG A 86 13.68 -13.24 -13.05
CA ARG A 86 14.95 -13.87 -12.65
C ARG A 86 15.53 -13.26 -11.37
N GLU A 87 15.35 -11.96 -11.19
CA GLU A 87 15.72 -11.23 -9.98
C GLU A 87 14.49 -11.05 -9.09
N VAL A 88 14.71 -11.10 -7.77
CA VAL A 88 13.65 -10.84 -6.79
C VAL A 88 13.25 -9.37 -6.87
N ILE A 89 12.00 -9.13 -7.27
CA ILE A 89 11.41 -7.79 -7.29
C ILE A 89 10.68 -7.55 -5.97
N PRO A 90 10.98 -6.45 -5.24
CA PRO A 90 10.27 -6.12 -4.01
C PRO A 90 8.77 -5.90 -4.25
N PRO A 91 7.88 -6.37 -3.35
CA PRO A 91 6.44 -6.19 -3.47
C PRO A 91 6.00 -4.79 -2.98
N VAL A 92 6.41 -3.76 -3.72
CA VAL A 92 6.14 -2.35 -3.41
C VAL A 92 4.66 -2.05 -3.22
N ARG A 93 3.80 -2.41 -4.19
CA ARG A 93 2.38 -2.09 -4.16
C ARG A 93 1.67 -2.88 -3.06
N HIS A 94 2.01 -4.16 -2.87
CA HIS A 94 1.41 -4.99 -1.83
C HIS A 94 1.66 -4.42 -0.42
N VAL A 95 2.90 -4.04 -0.09
CA VAL A 95 3.22 -3.44 1.21
C VAL A 95 2.57 -2.07 1.37
N CYS A 96 2.54 -1.25 0.31
CA CYS A 96 1.84 0.03 0.34
C CYS A 96 0.32 -0.13 0.52
N ALA A 97 -0.28 -1.19 -0.05
CA ALA A 97 -1.69 -1.52 0.13
C ALA A 97 -1.97 -2.01 1.57
N GLU A 98 -1.10 -2.85 2.12
CA GLU A 98 -1.18 -3.30 3.52
C GLU A 98 -1.13 -2.10 4.48
N ALA A 99 -0.18 -1.19 4.26
CA ALA A 99 -0.09 0.08 4.96
C ALA A 99 -1.39 0.91 4.86
N ALA A 100 -1.92 1.09 3.65
CA ALA A 100 -3.13 1.85 3.40
C ALA A 100 -4.34 1.25 4.14
N GLN A 101 -4.50 -0.06 4.07
CA GLN A 101 -5.57 -0.77 4.76
C GLN A 101 -5.42 -0.71 6.28
N ALA A 102 -4.20 -0.81 6.80
CA ALA A 102 -3.96 -0.69 8.23
C ALA A 102 -4.33 0.70 8.76
N LEU A 103 -4.11 1.77 7.99
CA LEU A 103 -4.58 3.12 8.35
C LEU A 103 -6.11 3.21 8.37
N VAL A 104 -6.79 2.63 7.38
CA VAL A 104 -8.26 2.54 7.36
C VAL A 104 -8.77 1.88 8.65
N ASN A 105 -8.17 0.74 9.01
CA ASN A 105 -8.57 0.00 10.21
C ASN A 105 -8.27 0.79 11.51
N LEU A 106 -7.19 1.57 11.55
CA LEU A 106 -6.88 2.45 12.68
C LEU A 106 -7.93 3.55 12.84
N ILE A 107 -8.29 4.23 11.75
CA ILE A 107 -9.31 5.30 11.78
C ILE A 107 -10.66 4.73 12.23
N GLU A 108 -11.06 3.60 11.66
CA GLU A 108 -12.32 2.91 11.99
C GLU A 108 -12.35 2.44 13.46
N ALA A 109 -11.24 1.93 13.98
CA ALA A 109 -11.13 1.56 15.38
C ALA A 109 -11.23 2.77 16.32
N HIS A 110 -10.68 3.93 15.94
CA HIS A 110 -10.84 5.17 16.72
C HIS A 110 -12.27 5.74 16.67
N GLU A 111 -12.98 5.55 15.56
CA GLU A 111 -14.40 5.92 15.44
C GLU A 111 -15.30 5.05 16.33
N THR A 112 -15.02 3.74 16.37
CA THR A 112 -15.88 2.73 17.03
C THR A 112 -15.44 2.39 18.45
N GLY A 113 -14.28 2.85 18.90
CA GLY A 113 -13.68 2.48 20.18
C GLY A 113 -13.11 1.06 20.21
N ALA A 114 -12.83 0.46 19.05
CA ALA A 114 -12.27 -0.89 18.94
C ALA A 114 -10.74 -0.92 19.24
N ALA A 115 -10.20 -2.13 19.40
CA ALA A 115 -8.77 -2.33 19.66
C ALA A 115 -7.90 -1.95 18.45
N VAL A 116 -6.85 -1.17 18.68
CA VAL A 116 -5.96 -0.63 17.63
C VAL A 116 -4.62 -1.36 17.50
N SER A 117 -4.25 -2.24 18.45
CA SER A 117 -2.90 -2.78 18.58
C SER A 117 -2.39 -3.50 17.33
N HIS A 118 -3.20 -4.39 16.75
CA HIS A 118 -2.82 -5.14 15.56
C HIS A 118 -2.63 -4.23 14.35
N SER A 119 -3.61 -3.37 14.03
CA SER A 119 -3.53 -2.43 12.91
C SER A 119 -2.36 -1.45 13.08
N LYS A 120 -2.08 -1.01 14.31
CA LYS A 120 -0.95 -0.15 14.63
C LYS A 120 0.38 -0.86 14.34
N GLN A 121 0.52 -2.12 14.75
CA GLN A 121 1.73 -2.91 14.47
C GLN A 121 1.95 -3.10 12.97
N VAL A 122 0.90 -3.47 12.22
CA VAL A 122 0.96 -3.63 10.77
C VAL A 122 1.37 -2.31 10.11
N TYR A 123 0.72 -1.21 10.49
CA TYR A 123 0.98 0.11 9.94
C TYR A 123 2.40 0.62 10.22
N ALA A 124 2.86 0.46 11.46
CA ALA A 124 4.20 0.84 11.90
C ALA A 124 5.30 0.07 11.16
N ARG A 125 5.04 -1.19 10.78
CA ARG A 125 5.97 -2.00 9.98
C ARG A 125 5.92 -1.64 8.49
N ALA A 126 4.71 -1.62 7.90
CA ALA A 126 4.55 -1.58 6.46
C ALA A 126 4.85 -0.20 5.86
N MET A 127 4.36 0.88 6.50
CA MET A 127 4.41 2.16 5.83
C MET A 127 5.76 2.89 5.82
N PRO A 128 6.67 2.76 6.81
CA PRO A 128 8.02 3.29 6.64
C PRO A 128 8.73 2.70 5.40
N GLN A 129 8.48 1.41 5.11
CA GLN A 129 9.00 0.76 3.91
C GLN A 129 8.35 1.31 2.64
N CYS A 130 7.03 1.49 2.64
CA CYS A 130 6.31 2.11 1.54
C CYS A 130 6.81 3.54 1.26
N GLU A 131 6.98 4.37 2.30
CA GLU A 131 7.50 5.74 2.18
C GLU A 131 8.90 5.77 1.60
N GLN A 132 9.79 4.88 2.06
CA GLN A 132 11.13 4.75 1.53
C GLN A 132 11.12 4.46 0.02
N TRP A 133 10.26 3.53 -0.43
CA TRP A 133 10.12 3.24 -1.86
C TRP A 133 9.49 4.37 -2.67
N MET A 134 8.86 5.35 -2.03
CA MET A 134 8.31 6.55 -2.65
C MET A 134 9.23 7.79 -2.55
N ASP A 135 10.43 7.65 -1.98
CA ASP A 135 11.36 8.75 -1.61
C ASP A 135 10.72 9.76 -0.65
N PHE A 136 9.95 9.27 0.31
CA PHE A 136 9.50 10.06 1.44
C PHE A 136 10.31 9.71 2.69
N ALA A 137 10.66 10.74 3.46
CA ALA A 137 11.14 10.54 4.82
C ALA A 137 9.98 9.99 5.68
N PRO A 138 10.20 8.92 6.48
CA PRO A 138 9.16 8.39 7.33
C PRO A 138 8.60 9.42 8.30
N LEU A 139 7.28 9.39 8.50
CA LEU A 139 6.65 10.22 9.51
C LEU A 139 6.93 9.71 10.92
N ILE A 140 6.89 10.63 11.88
CA ILE A 140 6.92 10.32 13.31
C ILE A 140 5.57 10.70 13.88
N THR A 141 4.71 9.71 14.12
CA THR A 141 3.36 9.89 14.68
C THR A 141 3.06 8.80 15.71
N VAL A 142 1.94 8.96 16.44
CA VAL A 142 1.45 7.98 17.42
C VAL A 142 1.15 6.61 16.79
N PHE A 143 0.93 6.55 15.48
CA PHE A 143 0.69 5.30 14.76
C PHE A 143 1.98 4.54 14.40
N ARG A 144 3.15 5.16 14.63
CA ARG A 144 4.48 4.64 14.25
C ARG A 144 5.24 4.03 15.41
N THR A 145 4.90 4.40 16.63
CA THR A 145 5.57 3.93 17.85
C THR A 145 4.87 2.69 18.37
N THR A 146 5.55 1.54 18.40
CA THR A 146 5.09 0.37 19.14
C THR A 146 5.25 0.65 20.64
N ASP A 147 4.19 0.40 21.40
CA ASP A 147 4.17 0.56 22.87
C ASP A 147 4.94 -0.58 23.56
#